data_AF-A0A3B9IPR1-F1
#
_entry.id   AF-A0A3B9IPR1-F1
#
_cell.length_a   1.000
_cell.length_b   1.000
_cell.length_c   1.000
_cell.angle_alpha   90.00
_cell.angle_beta   90.00
_cell.angle_gamma   90.00
#
_symmetry.space_group_name_H-M   'P 1'
#
loop_
_entity.id
_entity.type
_entity.pdbx_description
1 polymer ?
#
loop_
_entity_poly.entity_id
_entity_poly.type
_entity_poly.pdbx_seq_one_letter_code
_entity_poly.pdbx_strand_id
1 'polypeptide(L)'
;GDLAAGRLKPVTARRDCPPVPEALRRLVDAVAAYTVSPPAAVLRMVLPVDDALDPPRPETGLVATGAAPVGRLTPQRRAVLETLERVTAEEGGSPPTVAALAAAAGVSDGVVRGLIDGGALVPVDRPVPPAFDLPAPDLPGPAFGPDQAAAAAALVAAVGAGFAVEVLDGVTGSGKTE
;
A
#
# COMPACT_ATOMS: atom_id res chain seq x y z
N GLY A 1 15.85 25.03 27.90
CA GLY A 1 17.23 25.03 28.41
C GLY A 1 18.13 25.28 27.23
N ASP A 2 18.85 26.40 27.22
CA ASP A 2 19.63 26.81 26.06
C ASP A 2 21.00 26.11 26.03
N LEU A 3 21.18 25.26 25.03
CA LEU A 3 22.49 24.73 24.66
C LEU A 3 23.16 25.72 23.70
N ALA A 4 24.42 26.07 23.99
CA ALA A 4 25.23 26.87 23.06
C ALA A 4 25.32 26.18 21.69
N ALA A 5 25.18 26.93 20.59
CA ALA A 5 25.08 26.40 19.23
C ALA A 5 26.22 25.42 18.88
N GLY A 6 27.45 25.67 19.34
CA GLY A 6 28.62 24.79 19.11
C GLY A 6 28.58 23.44 19.83
N ARG A 7 27.57 23.18 20.67
CA ARG A 7 27.36 21.91 21.39
C ARG A 7 26.20 21.09 20.82
N LEU A 8 25.47 21.61 19.84
CA LEU A 8 24.38 20.89 19.18
C LEU A 8 24.96 19.86 18.21
N LYS A 9 24.43 18.64 18.24
CA LYS A 9 24.76 17.63 17.22
C LYS A 9 24.09 18.02 15.91
N PRO A 10 24.77 17.87 14.75
CA PRO A 10 24.14 18.12 13.47
C PRO A 10 23.07 17.06 13.17
N VAL A 11 22.06 17.45 12.41
CA VAL A 11 21.11 16.51 11.80
C VAL A 11 21.86 15.73 10.72
N THR A 12 21.85 14.40 10.81
CA THR A 12 22.65 13.52 9.93
C THR A 12 21.95 13.25 8.59
N ALA A 13 20.63 13.15 8.61
CA ALA A 13 19.82 12.90 7.42
C ALA A 13 18.39 13.38 7.63
N ARG A 14 17.72 13.67 6.51
CA ARG A 14 16.27 13.89 6.44
C ARG A 14 15.69 12.76 5.61
N ARG A 15 14.68 12.07 6.14
CA ARG A 15 13.95 11.02 5.41
C ARG A 15 13.07 11.65 4.34
N ASP A 16 12.94 10.97 3.20
CA ASP A 16 12.06 11.38 2.11
C ASP A 16 10.67 10.79 2.31
N CYS A 17 9.91 11.39 3.23
CA CYS A 17 8.55 10.98 3.56
C CYS A 17 7.65 12.22 3.70
N PRO A 18 6.33 12.08 3.47
CA PRO A 18 5.39 13.15 3.75
C PRO A 18 5.44 13.59 5.23
N PRO A 19 5.22 14.88 5.53
CA PRO A 19 5.17 15.34 6.91
C PRO A 19 3.88 14.89 7.59
N VAL A 20 3.92 14.74 8.92
CA VAL A 20 2.70 14.55 9.72
C VAL A 20 1.78 15.75 9.54
N PRO A 21 0.49 15.54 9.19
CA PRO A 21 -0.48 16.62 9.01
C PRO A 21 -0.53 17.58 10.20
N GLU A 22 -0.70 18.88 9.94
CA GLU A 22 -0.68 19.90 10.99
C GLU A 22 -1.73 19.65 12.09
N ALA A 23 -2.94 19.28 11.69
CA ALA A 23 -4.02 18.96 12.65
C ALA A 23 -3.61 17.86 13.63
N LEU A 24 -2.92 16.83 13.13
CA LEU A 24 -2.45 15.72 13.97
C LEU A 24 -1.27 16.13 14.86
N ARG A 25 -0.37 16.99 14.38
CA ARG A 25 0.69 17.58 15.23
C ARG A 25 0.11 18.39 16.39
N ARG A 26 -0.92 19.22 16.13
CA ARG A 26 -1.65 19.97 17.17
C ARG A 26 -2.33 19.04 18.17
N LEU A 27 -2.92 17.92 17.70
CA LEU A 27 -3.51 16.91 18.57
C LEU A 27 -2.45 16.24 19.46
N VAL A 28 -1.29 15.89 18.89
CA VAL A 28 -0.15 15.33 19.66
C VAL A 28 0.27 16.29 20.78
N ASP A 29 0.44 17.58 20.47
CA ASP A 29 0.80 18.60 21.47
C ASP A 29 -0.27 18.73 22.56
N ALA A 30 -1.55 18.74 22.17
CA ALA A 30 -2.68 18.83 23.09
C ALA A 30 -2.76 17.62 24.03
N VAL A 31 -2.61 16.40 23.50
CA VAL A 31 -2.60 15.17 24.30
C VAL A 31 -1.40 15.15 25.23
N ALA A 32 -0.20 15.45 24.74
CA ALA A 32 1.01 15.48 25.56
C ALA A 32 0.90 16.46 26.73
N ALA A 33 0.34 17.65 26.49
CA ALA A 33 0.07 18.63 27.53
C ALA A 33 -0.99 18.15 28.54
N TYR A 34 -2.09 17.58 28.05
CA TYR A 34 -3.18 17.09 28.88
C TYR A 34 -2.78 15.91 29.78
N THR A 35 -1.99 14.98 29.24
CA THR A 35 -1.55 13.78 29.95
C THR A 35 -0.19 13.94 30.63
N VAL A 36 0.38 15.15 30.62
CA VAL A 36 1.71 15.47 31.19
C VAL A 36 2.78 14.47 30.72
N SER A 37 2.72 14.13 29.43
CA SER A 37 3.59 13.13 28.81
C SER A 37 4.62 13.82 27.90
N PRO A 38 5.83 13.25 27.74
CA PRO A 38 6.79 13.78 26.79
C PRO A 38 6.21 13.80 25.36
N PRO A 39 6.26 14.92 24.61
CA PRO A 39 5.70 14.99 23.26
C PRO A 39 6.23 13.91 22.31
N ALA A 40 7.50 13.52 22.46
CA ALA A 40 8.11 12.45 21.68
C ALA A 40 7.43 11.08 21.90
N ALA A 41 6.96 10.79 23.12
CA ALA A 41 6.26 9.54 23.42
C ALA A 41 4.89 9.49 22.74
N VAL A 42 4.18 10.63 22.71
CA VAL A 42 2.88 10.74 22.01
C VAL A 42 3.06 10.70 20.51
N LEU A 43 4.05 11.40 19.96
CA LEU A 43 4.38 11.36 18.53
C LEU A 43 4.74 9.94 18.06
N ARG A 44 5.42 9.15 18.89
CA ARG A 44 5.76 7.75 18.57
C ARG A 44 4.52 6.87 18.39
N MET A 45 3.40 7.18 19.06
CA MET A 45 2.14 6.44 18.85
C MET A 45 1.52 6.69 17.47
N VAL A 46 1.78 7.87 16.89
CA VAL A 46 1.31 8.24 15.54
C VAL A 46 2.20 7.65 14.45
N LEU A 47 3.48 7.44 14.74
CA LEU A 47 4.49 6.89 13.81
C LEU A 47 5.13 5.63 14.40
N PRO A 48 4.42 4.49 14.49
CA PRO A 48 4.91 3.31 15.21
C PRO A 48 5.94 2.46 14.44
N VAL A 49 6.01 2.61 13.11
CA VAL A 49 6.83 1.76 12.22
C VAL A 49 7.85 2.64 11.50
N ASP A 50 9.14 2.45 11.80
CA ASP A 50 10.21 3.30 11.25
C ASP A 50 10.42 3.04 9.75
N ASP A 51 10.28 1.78 9.32
CA ASP A 51 10.39 1.37 7.91
C ASP A 51 9.31 2.02 7.03
N ALA A 52 8.20 2.51 7.61
CA ALA A 52 7.17 3.23 6.88
C ALA A 52 7.62 4.65 6.45
N LEU A 53 8.75 5.13 6.97
CA LEU A 53 9.36 6.41 6.59
C LEU A 53 10.33 6.26 5.41
N ASP A 54 10.60 5.03 4.98
CA ASP A 54 11.42 4.75 3.81
C ASP A 54 10.54 4.50 2.58
N PRO A 55 11.03 4.81 1.36
CA PRO A 55 10.32 4.47 0.14
C PRO A 55 9.97 2.97 0.11
N PRO A 56 8.80 2.59 -0.44
CA PRO A 56 8.45 1.19 -0.63
C PRO A 56 9.59 0.48 -1.38
N ARG A 57 9.98 -0.70 -0.91
CA ARG A 57 10.98 -1.49 -1.64
C ARG A 57 10.42 -1.83 -3.02
N PRO A 58 11.13 -1.56 -4.11
CA PRO A 58 10.67 -1.95 -5.43
C PRO A 58 10.55 -3.47 -5.49
N GLU A 59 9.45 -3.96 -6.05
CA GLU A 59 9.36 -5.37 -6.45
C GLU A 59 10.15 -5.57 -7.74
N THR A 60 10.59 -6.80 -8.01
CA THR A 60 11.31 -7.13 -9.24
C THR A 60 10.38 -7.83 -10.22
N GLY A 61 10.16 -7.21 -11.36
CA GLY A 61 9.47 -7.79 -12.50
C GLY A 61 10.44 -8.15 -13.63
N LEU A 62 9.93 -8.79 -14.69
CA LEU A 62 10.72 -9.28 -15.80
C LEU A 62 10.21 -8.71 -17.13
N VAL A 63 11.14 -8.27 -17.98
CA VAL A 63 10.83 -7.88 -19.36
C VAL A 63 11.72 -8.65 -20.34
N ALA A 64 11.23 -8.83 -21.57
CA ALA A 64 12.01 -9.43 -22.63
C ALA A 64 13.06 -8.44 -23.13
N THR A 65 14.28 -8.93 -23.37
CA THR A 65 15.35 -8.12 -23.98
C THR A 65 15.25 -8.07 -25.50
N GLY A 66 14.43 -8.94 -26.09
CA GLY A 66 14.39 -9.18 -27.54
C GLY A 66 15.54 -10.05 -28.05
N ALA A 67 16.49 -10.43 -27.19
CA ALA A 67 17.58 -11.33 -27.54
C ALA A 67 17.13 -12.79 -27.49
N ALA A 68 17.69 -13.61 -28.39
CA ALA A 68 17.55 -15.06 -28.26
C ALA A 68 18.29 -15.54 -27.00
N PRO A 69 17.71 -16.46 -26.21
CA PRO A 69 18.39 -16.95 -25.01
C PRO A 69 19.69 -17.66 -25.37
N VAL A 70 20.72 -17.42 -24.57
CA VAL A 70 21.96 -18.18 -24.66
C VAL A 70 21.68 -19.65 -24.31
N GLY A 71 22.07 -20.54 -25.23
CA GLY A 71 21.88 -21.98 -25.11
C GLY A 71 20.60 -22.51 -25.77
N ARG A 72 20.20 -23.73 -25.41
CA ARG A 72 19.08 -24.43 -26.06
C ARG A 72 17.74 -23.78 -25.70
N LEU A 73 16.93 -23.47 -26.71
CA LEU A 73 15.52 -23.13 -26.52
C LEU A 73 14.70 -24.40 -26.34
N THR A 74 14.47 -24.79 -25.09
CA THR A 74 13.60 -25.92 -24.74
C THR A 74 12.12 -25.53 -24.87
N PRO A 75 11.18 -26.49 -24.97
CA PRO A 75 9.74 -26.18 -24.97
C PRO A 75 9.31 -25.36 -23.76
N GLN A 76 9.89 -25.63 -22.58
CA GLN A 76 9.62 -24.89 -21.34
C GLN A 76 10.11 -23.43 -21.43
N ARG A 77 11.32 -23.21 -21.97
CA ARG A 77 11.85 -21.85 -22.19
C ARG A 77 11.04 -21.06 -23.20
N ARG A 78 10.55 -21.74 -24.26
CA ARG A 78 9.66 -21.15 -25.25
C ARG A 78 8.33 -20.73 -24.63
N ALA A 79 7.72 -21.60 -23.83
CA ALA A 79 6.44 -21.32 -23.15
C ALA A 79 6.52 -20.06 -22.27
N VAL A 80 7.63 -19.86 -21.55
CA VAL A 80 7.84 -18.64 -20.75
C VAL A 80 7.83 -17.38 -21.62
N LEU A 81 8.57 -17.39 -22.74
CA LEU A 81 8.66 -16.23 -23.63
C LEU A 81 7.31 -15.93 -24.31
N GLU A 82 6.58 -16.97 -24.72
CA GLU A 82 5.25 -16.84 -25.33
C GLU A 82 4.18 -16.35 -24.33
N THR A 83 4.39 -16.60 -23.03
CA THR A 83 3.43 -16.24 -21.97
C THR A 83 3.66 -14.83 -21.44
N LEU A 84 4.86 -14.27 -21.60
CA LEU A 84 5.26 -13.00 -21.00
C LEU A 84 4.30 -11.84 -21.36
N GLU A 85 3.99 -11.65 -22.65
CA GLU A 85 3.13 -10.56 -23.10
C GLU A 85 1.72 -10.66 -22.53
N ARG A 86 1.16 -11.88 -22.51
CA ARG A 86 -0.17 -12.14 -21.97
C ARG A 86 -0.25 -11.78 -20.47
N VAL A 87 0.71 -12.25 -19.67
CA VAL A 87 0.71 -11.99 -18.23
C VAL A 87 0.94 -10.51 -17.95
N THR A 88 1.84 -9.87 -18.71
CA THR A 88 2.06 -8.41 -18.59
C THR A 88 0.76 -7.65 -18.86
N ALA A 89 -0.03 -8.06 -19.86
CA ALA A 89 -1.33 -7.45 -20.15
C ALA A 89 -2.37 -7.72 -19.04
N GLU A 90 -2.41 -8.94 -18.49
CA GLU A 90 -3.29 -9.31 -17.37
C GLU A 90 -2.97 -8.50 -16.10
N GLU A 91 -1.71 -8.12 -15.90
CA GLU A 91 -1.27 -7.26 -14.80
C GLU A 91 -1.31 -5.75 -15.15
N GLY A 92 -2.14 -5.34 -16.12
CA GLY A 92 -2.35 -3.93 -16.45
C GLY A 92 -1.11 -3.24 -17.03
N GLY A 93 -0.21 -4.00 -17.66
CA GLY A 93 1.07 -3.51 -18.20
C GLY A 93 2.24 -3.60 -17.21
N SER A 94 2.02 -4.10 -15.99
CA SER A 94 3.09 -4.28 -15.01
C SER A 94 3.96 -5.50 -15.37
N PRO A 95 5.31 -5.41 -15.29
CA PRO A 95 6.19 -6.55 -15.56
C PRO A 95 5.97 -7.70 -14.55
N PRO A 96 5.76 -8.95 -15.01
CA PRO A 96 5.46 -10.08 -14.14
C PRO A 96 6.66 -10.50 -13.28
N THR A 97 6.40 -10.96 -12.06
CA THR A 97 7.44 -11.57 -11.21
C THR A 97 7.87 -12.93 -11.75
N VAL A 98 9.01 -13.45 -11.25
CA VAL A 98 9.46 -14.83 -11.54
C VAL A 98 8.36 -15.84 -11.24
N ALA A 99 7.71 -15.72 -10.07
CA ALA A 99 6.70 -16.66 -9.61
C ALA A 99 5.42 -16.58 -10.47
N ALA A 100 4.95 -15.37 -10.77
CA ALA A 100 3.77 -15.17 -11.62
C ALA A 100 4.00 -15.74 -13.03
N LEU A 101 5.16 -15.45 -13.62
CA LEU A 101 5.50 -15.92 -14.97
C LEU A 101 5.72 -17.43 -15.01
N ALA A 102 6.36 -18.02 -13.99
CA ALA A 102 6.54 -19.46 -13.88
C ALA A 102 5.20 -20.19 -13.76
N ALA A 103 4.30 -19.71 -12.89
CA ALA A 103 2.96 -20.26 -12.70
C ALA A 103 2.15 -20.19 -14.00
N ALA A 104 2.14 -19.04 -14.66
CA ALA A 104 1.39 -18.82 -15.90
C ALA A 104 1.90 -19.67 -17.07
N ALA A 105 3.21 -19.93 -17.13
CA ALA A 105 3.84 -20.77 -18.16
C ALA A 105 3.85 -22.27 -17.82
N GLY A 106 3.40 -22.66 -16.61
CA GLY A 106 3.41 -24.06 -16.15
C GLY A 106 4.83 -24.64 -15.99
N VAL A 107 5.80 -23.83 -15.55
CA VAL A 107 7.21 -24.23 -15.38
C VAL A 107 7.70 -23.92 -13.96
N SER A 108 8.92 -24.34 -13.62
CA SER A 108 9.57 -23.94 -12.37
C SER A 108 10.27 -22.58 -12.50
N ASP A 109 10.43 -21.88 -11.37
CA ASP A 109 11.24 -20.65 -11.25
C ASP A 109 12.64 -20.78 -11.87
N GLY A 110 13.25 -21.98 -11.78
CA GLY A 110 14.57 -22.25 -12.34
C GLY A 110 14.62 -22.11 -13.86
N VAL A 111 13.53 -22.41 -14.58
CA VAL A 111 13.44 -22.20 -16.03
C VAL A 111 13.45 -20.70 -16.35
N VAL A 112 12.69 -19.92 -15.59
CA VAL A 112 12.62 -18.46 -15.72
C VAL A 112 13.97 -17.81 -15.38
N ARG A 113 14.59 -18.20 -14.26
CA ARG A 113 15.95 -17.73 -13.89
C ARG A 113 16.98 -18.09 -14.95
N GLY A 114 16.91 -19.28 -15.53
CA GLY A 114 17.78 -19.67 -16.64
C GLY A 114 17.61 -18.83 -17.91
N LEU A 115 16.44 -18.20 -18.12
CA LEU A 115 16.23 -17.22 -19.20
C LEU A 115 16.77 -15.83 -18.84
N ILE A 116 16.81 -15.47 -17.56
CA ILE A 116 17.49 -14.28 -17.06
C ILE A 116 19.01 -14.43 -17.23
N ASP A 117 19.57 -15.54 -16.74
CA ASP A 117 21.00 -15.86 -16.88
C ASP A 117 21.40 -15.98 -18.37
N GLY A 118 20.48 -16.47 -19.20
CA GLY A 118 20.63 -16.56 -20.65
C GLY A 118 20.38 -15.26 -21.41
N GLY A 119 20.10 -14.15 -20.72
CA GLY A 119 19.95 -12.81 -21.31
C GLY A 119 18.67 -12.57 -22.12
N ALA A 120 17.72 -13.50 -22.12
CA ALA A 120 16.44 -13.33 -22.82
C ALA A 120 15.42 -12.51 -21.99
N LEU A 121 15.56 -12.56 -20.66
CA LEU A 121 14.78 -11.75 -19.72
C LEU A 121 15.74 -10.88 -18.91
N VAL A 122 15.27 -9.70 -18.49
CA VAL A 122 16.01 -8.83 -17.58
C VAL A 122 15.11 -8.39 -16.43
N PRO A 123 15.61 -8.39 -15.19
CA PRO A 123 14.89 -7.84 -14.06
C PRO A 123 14.78 -6.31 -14.16
N VAL A 124 13.60 -5.79 -13.85
CA VAL A 124 13.30 -4.36 -13.79
C VAL A 124 12.52 -4.03 -12.53
N ASP A 125 12.61 -2.76 -12.10
CA ASP A 125 11.77 -2.26 -11.02
C ASP A 125 10.30 -2.34 -11.44
N ARG A 126 9.52 -3.05 -10.63
CA ARG A 126 8.08 -3.23 -10.80
C ARG A 126 7.36 -2.31 -9.81
N PRO A 127 6.43 -1.46 -10.29
CA PRO A 127 5.55 -0.75 -9.37
C PRO A 127 4.68 -1.76 -8.62
N VAL A 128 4.62 -1.61 -7.29
CA VAL A 128 3.79 -2.48 -6.44
C VAL A 128 2.32 -2.22 -6.81
N PRO A 129 1.54 -3.26 -7.18
CA PRO A 129 0.13 -3.08 -7.48
C PRO A 129 -0.62 -2.60 -6.22
N PRO A 130 -1.75 -1.88 -6.38
CA PRO A 130 -2.58 -1.51 -5.24
C PRO A 130 -3.02 -2.77 -4.49
N ALA A 131 -3.04 -2.70 -3.16
CA ALA A 131 -3.40 -3.85 -2.32
C ALA A 131 -4.86 -4.31 -2.47
N PHE A 132 -5.73 -3.43 -2.98
CA PHE A 132 -7.15 -3.66 -3.13
C PHE A 132 -7.66 -3.00 -4.42
N ASP A 133 -8.73 -3.55 -4.98
CA ASP A 133 -9.45 -2.95 -6.09
C ASP A 133 -10.11 -1.62 -5.67
N LEU A 134 -10.47 -0.81 -6.66
CA LEU A 134 -11.29 0.37 -6.40
C LEU A 134 -12.63 -0.07 -5.81
N PRO A 135 -13.11 0.58 -4.74
CA PRO A 135 -14.41 0.27 -4.16
C PRO A 135 -15.51 0.53 -5.20
N ALA A 136 -16.48 -0.37 -5.31
CA ALA A 136 -17.65 -0.21 -6.15
C ALA A 136 -18.77 0.46 -5.34
N PRO A 137 -18.99 1.79 -5.47
CA PRO A 137 -19.89 2.55 -4.60
C PRO A 137 -21.37 2.19 -4.81
N ASP A 138 -21.71 1.66 -5.98
CA ASP A 138 -23.09 1.33 -6.37
C ASP A 138 -23.50 -0.10 -6.01
N LEU A 139 -22.65 -0.85 -5.27
CA LEU A 139 -23.03 -2.17 -4.78
C LEU A 139 -24.28 -2.06 -3.90
N PRO A 140 -25.29 -2.93 -4.09
CA PRO A 140 -26.48 -2.92 -3.24
C PRO A 140 -26.08 -3.08 -1.77
N GLY A 141 -26.42 -2.08 -0.95
CA GLY A 141 -26.23 -2.13 0.50
C GLY A 141 -27.24 -3.07 1.18
N PRO A 142 -27.09 -3.30 2.50
CA PRO A 142 -28.04 -4.07 3.28
C PRO A 142 -29.43 -3.39 3.30
N ALA A 143 -30.47 -4.20 3.52
CA ALA A 143 -31.83 -3.67 3.66
C ALA A 143 -32.03 -3.09 5.06
N PHE A 144 -32.18 -1.76 5.15
CA PHE A 144 -32.39 -1.07 6.42
C PHE A 144 -33.83 -1.15 6.91
N GLY A 145 -33.97 -1.32 8.23
CA GLY A 145 -35.23 -1.01 8.93
C GLY A 145 -35.48 0.51 9.00
N PRO A 146 -36.67 0.93 9.46
CA PRO A 146 -37.03 2.36 9.50
C PRO A 146 -36.06 3.24 10.29
N ASP A 147 -35.65 2.77 11.47
CA ASP A 147 -34.76 3.55 12.36
C ASP A 147 -33.33 3.64 11.79
N GLN A 148 -32.83 2.55 11.20
CA GLN A 148 -31.53 2.53 10.52
C GLN A 148 -31.52 3.46 9.31
N ALA A 149 -32.58 3.43 8.49
CA ALA A 149 -32.71 4.30 7.33
C ALA A 149 -32.74 5.79 7.73
N ALA A 150 -33.45 6.13 8.82
CA ALA A 150 -33.46 7.48 9.35
C ALA A 150 -32.09 7.93 9.87
N ALA A 151 -31.38 7.07 10.61
CA ALA A 151 -30.03 7.34 11.11
C ALA A 151 -29.01 7.49 9.96
N ALA A 152 -29.05 6.58 8.98
CA ALA A 152 -28.19 6.65 7.80
C ALA A 152 -28.42 7.93 7.00
N ALA A 153 -29.68 8.35 6.81
CA ALA A 153 -30.00 9.61 6.13
C ALA A 153 -29.43 10.84 6.86
N ALA A 154 -29.47 10.85 8.21
CA ALA A 154 -28.88 11.92 9.00
C ALA A 154 -27.35 11.97 8.85
N LEU A 155 -26.68 10.81 8.96
CA LEU A 155 -25.23 10.70 8.77
C LEU A 155 -24.79 11.13 7.36
N VAL A 156 -25.51 10.72 6.32
CA VAL A 156 -25.25 11.12 4.93
C VAL A 156 -25.42 12.64 4.78
N ALA A 157 -26.46 13.23 5.37
CA ALA A 157 -26.67 14.67 5.31
C ALA A 157 -25.58 15.49 6.03
N ALA A 158 -24.89 14.90 7.03
CA ALA A 158 -23.78 15.54 7.73
C ALA A 158 -22.47 15.55 6.91
N VAL A 159 -22.33 14.70 5.88
CA VAL A 159 -21.13 14.63 5.05
C VAL A 159 -20.92 15.97 4.33
N GLY A 160 -19.78 16.60 4.58
CA GLY A 160 -19.42 17.90 4.00
C GLY A 160 -20.03 19.12 4.70
N ALA A 161 -20.89 18.93 5.72
CA ALA A 161 -21.47 20.01 6.51
C ALA A 161 -20.53 20.57 7.58
N GLY A 162 -19.37 19.94 7.77
CA GLY A 162 -18.37 20.30 8.79
C GLY A 162 -18.29 19.25 9.90
N PHE A 163 -17.76 19.65 11.05
CA PHE A 163 -17.61 18.75 12.20
C PHE A 163 -18.93 18.60 12.96
N ALA A 164 -19.34 17.36 13.18
CA ALA A 164 -20.47 17.00 14.05
C ALA A 164 -20.08 15.82 14.94
N VAL A 165 -20.74 15.72 16.10
CA VAL A 165 -20.63 14.57 17.00
C VAL A 165 -22.00 13.92 17.08
N GLU A 166 -22.10 12.67 16.68
CA GLU A 166 -23.32 11.89 16.71
C GLU A 166 -23.14 10.67 17.60
N VAL A 167 -24.21 10.31 18.31
CA VAL A 167 -24.23 9.12 19.18
C VAL A 167 -25.22 8.13 18.58
N LEU A 168 -24.72 6.98 18.14
CA LEU A 168 -25.53 5.85 17.71
C LEU A 168 -25.85 4.97 18.93
N ASP A 169 -26.99 5.24 19.56
CA ASP A 169 -27.47 4.47 20.71
C ASP A 169 -28.34 3.28 20.26
N GLY A 170 -28.12 2.13 20.87
CA GLY A 170 -28.87 0.91 20.60
C GLY A 170 -28.30 -0.30 21.32
N VAL A 171 -29.14 -1.29 21.61
CA VAL A 171 -28.71 -2.56 22.23
C VAL A 171 -27.90 -3.42 21.27
N THR A 172 -27.14 -4.40 21.78
CA THR A 172 -26.46 -5.39 20.93
C THR A 172 -27.49 -6.09 20.03
N GLY A 173 -27.21 -6.22 18.73
CA GLY A 173 -28.15 -6.80 17.76
C GLY A 173 -29.18 -5.82 17.20
N SER A 174 -29.18 -4.54 17.61
CA SER A 174 -30.05 -3.51 17.02
C SER A 174 -29.60 -3.01 15.63
N GLY A 175 -28.58 -3.65 15.04
CA GLY A 175 -28.09 -3.29 13.70
C GLY A 175 -27.28 -2.00 13.60
N LYS A 176 -26.50 -1.61 14.64
CA LYS A 176 -25.59 -0.44 14.59
C LYS A 176 -24.41 -0.59 13.63
N THR A 177 -24.10 -1.83 13.25
CA THR A 177 -22.98 -2.18 12.35
C THR A 177 -23.41 -2.24 10.88
N GLU A 178 -24.72 -2.28 10.62
CA GLU A 178 -25.30 -2.23 9.27
C GLU A 178 -25.36 -0.78 8.79
#